data_AF-A0A2V7C9E8-F1
#
_entry.id   AF-A0A2V7C9E8-F1
#
_cell.length_a   1.000
_cell.length_b   1.000
_cell.length_c   1.000
_cell.angle_alpha   90.00
_cell.angle_beta   90.00
_cell.angle_gamma   90.00
#
_symmetry.space_group_name_H-M   'P 1'
#
loop_
_entity.id
_entity.type
_entity.pdbx_description
1 polymer ?
#
loop_
_entity_poly.entity_id
_entity_poly.type
_entity_poly.pdbx_seq_one_letter_code
_entity_poly.pdbx_strand_id
1 'polypeptide(L)'
;MVEEAVVDCYNESEQVTGLYTMIEDNLAIPFETTVLGVSVTVVRVQLTLRDEIVAVCRRAGTRQTVPLLDLPLPSPPPAGSEWIAAYRHWLRGG
;
A
#
# COMPACT_ATOMS: atom_id res chain seq x y z
N MET A 1 -23.36 -10.03 -34.14
CA MET A 1 -21.92 -9.69 -34.12
C MET A 1 -21.71 -9.04 -32.78
N VAL A 2 -20.97 -9.69 -31.88
CA VAL A 2 -20.78 -9.24 -30.49
C VAL A 2 -19.79 -8.08 -30.55
N GLU A 3 -20.30 -6.91 -30.91
CA GLU A 3 -19.54 -5.69 -31.10
C GLU A 3 -19.22 -5.11 -29.72
N GLU A 4 -17.93 -5.11 -29.39
CA GLU A 4 -17.28 -4.25 -28.39
C GLU A 4 -17.61 -4.51 -26.90
N ALA A 5 -17.57 -5.77 -26.47
CA ALA A 5 -17.70 -6.14 -25.05
C ALA A 5 -16.39 -6.06 -24.23
N VAL A 6 -15.45 -5.14 -24.55
CA VAL A 6 -14.16 -5.04 -23.82
C VAL A 6 -13.61 -3.62 -23.67
N VAL A 7 -14.46 -2.59 -23.70
CA VAL A 7 -14.05 -1.18 -23.53
C VAL A 7 -14.21 -0.72 -22.07
N ASP A 8 -13.74 -1.53 -21.12
CA ASP A 8 -13.53 -1.10 -19.71
C ASP A 8 -12.50 -1.96 -18.94
N CYS A 9 -11.68 -2.75 -19.65
CA CYS A 9 -10.58 -3.55 -19.07
C CYS A 9 -9.33 -2.71 -18.73
N TYR A 10 -9.55 -1.58 -18.07
CA TYR A 10 -8.56 -0.90 -17.22
C TYR A 10 -9.21 -0.72 -15.84
N ASN A 11 -9.65 -1.83 -15.24
CA ASN A 11 -10.43 -1.77 -14.01
C ASN A 11 -9.55 -1.28 -12.84
N GLU A 12 -10.17 -0.65 -11.84
CA GLU A 12 -9.45 -0.12 -10.67
C GLU A 12 -8.61 -1.20 -9.97
N SER A 13 -9.06 -2.46 -10.02
CA SER A 13 -8.36 -3.64 -9.51
C SER A 13 -7.00 -3.89 -10.17
N GLU A 14 -6.88 -3.73 -11.50
CA GLU A 14 -5.61 -3.83 -12.22
C GLU A 14 -4.67 -2.69 -11.85
N GLN A 15 -5.19 -1.47 -11.72
CA GLN A 15 -4.40 -0.30 -11.33
C GLN A 15 -3.84 -0.44 -9.91
N VAL A 16 -4.67 -0.87 -8.95
CA VAL A 16 -4.20 -1.09 -7.57
C VAL A 16 -3.24 -2.26 -7.47
N THR A 17 -3.41 -3.31 -8.29
CA THR A 17 -2.46 -4.42 -8.34
C THR A 17 -1.10 -3.97 -8.85
N GLY A 18 -1.07 -3.13 -9.89
CA GLY A 18 0.17 -2.53 -10.38
C GLY A 18 0.87 -1.66 -9.32
N LEU A 19 0.10 -0.80 -8.63
CA LEU A 19 0.62 0.01 -7.53
C LEU A 19 1.14 -0.86 -6.37
N TYR A 20 0.44 -1.94 -6.05
CA TYR A 20 0.87 -2.91 -5.04
C TYR A 20 2.21 -3.53 -5.39
N THR A 21 2.40 -4.04 -6.61
CA THR A 21 3.67 -4.61 -7.06
C THR A 21 4.81 -3.60 -6.95
N MET A 22 4.59 -2.34 -7.38
CA MET A 22 5.62 -1.31 -7.27
C MET A 22 5.99 -1.01 -5.81
N ILE A 23 5.01 -0.97 -4.90
CA ILE A 23 5.28 -0.80 -3.47
C ILE A 23 6.02 -2.02 -2.91
N GLU A 24 5.57 -3.23 -3.21
CA GLU A 24 6.15 -4.47 -2.69
C GLU A 24 7.62 -4.64 -3.10
N ASP A 25 7.96 -4.32 -4.35
CA ASP A 25 9.31 -4.49 -4.89
C ASP A 25 10.29 -3.39 -4.46
N ASN A 26 9.82 -2.16 -4.23
CA ASN A 26 10.69 -1.00 -4.03
C ASN A 26 10.73 -0.48 -2.59
N LEU A 27 9.68 -0.71 -1.78
CA LEU A 27 9.63 -0.20 -0.42
C LEU A 27 10.66 -0.92 0.46
N ALA A 28 11.64 -0.17 0.96
CA ALA A 28 12.62 -0.69 1.88
C ALA A 28 11.95 -1.11 3.20
N ILE A 29 11.94 -2.41 3.46
CA ILE A 29 11.43 -3.05 4.68
C ILE A 29 12.52 -3.94 5.32
N PRO A 30 12.56 -4.07 6.65
CA PRO A 30 11.66 -3.44 7.62
C PRO A 30 12.03 -1.98 7.93
N PHE A 31 11.04 -1.19 8.35
CA PHE A 31 11.26 0.14 8.93
C PHE A 31 10.34 0.39 10.14
N GLU A 32 10.75 1.28 11.03
CA GLU A 32 9.95 1.68 12.20
C GLU A 32 9.12 2.93 11.91
N THR A 33 7.90 2.96 12.43
CA THR A 33 7.04 4.14 12.41
C THR A 33 6.15 4.20 13.64
N THR A 34 5.49 5.34 13.87
CA THR A 34 4.59 5.56 15.00
C THR A 34 3.16 5.67 14.51
N VAL A 35 2.29 4.74 14.88
CA VAL A 35 0.85 4.74 14.56
C VAL A 35 0.09 5.08 15.84
N LEU A 36 -0.67 6.19 15.84
CA LEU A 36 -1.45 6.66 17.00
C LEU A 36 -0.62 6.73 18.31
N GLY A 37 0.63 7.17 18.22
CA GLY A 37 1.55 7.26 19.38
C GLY A 37 2.24 5.94 19.77
N VAL A 38 1.99 4.86 19.04
CA VAL A 38 2.58 3.53 19.30
C VAL A 38 3.63 3.21 18.24
N SER A 39 4.88 2.94 18.67
CA SER A 39 5.93 2.48 17.77
C SER A 39 5.68 1.05 17.29
N VAL A 40 5.76 0.84 15.98
CA VAL A 40 5.58 -0.43 15.29
C VAL A 40 6.61 -0.60 14.19
N THR A 41 6.96 -1.85 13.85
CA THR A 41 7.83 -2.16 12.72
C THR A 41 7.00 -2.62 11.53
N VAL A 42 7.05 -1.93 10.40
CA VAL A 42 6.48 -2.41 9.13
C VAL A 42 7.39 -3.49 8.57
N VAL A 43 6.83 -4.67 8.31
CA VAL A 43 7.62 -5.85 7.90
C VAL A 43 7.24 -6.39 6.52
N ARG A 44 6.10 -5.98 5.97
CA ARG A 44 5.65 -6.23 4.59
C ARG A 44 4.43 -5.36 4.28
N VAL A 45 4.04 -5.33 3.01
CA VAL A 45 2.73 -4.85 2.56
C VAL A 45 1.91 -6.05 2.05
N GLN A 46 0.59 -5.89 1.96
CA GLN A 46 -0.32 -6.89 1.38
C GLN A 46 -1.48 -6.21 0.66
N LEU A 47 -1.89 -6.77 -0.47
CA LEU A 47 -3.17 -6.45 -1.12
C LEU A 47 -4.28 -7.32 -0.51
N THR A 48 -5.38 -6.71 -0.09
CA THR A 48 -6.54 -7.42 0.47
C THR A 48 -7.52 -7.83 -0.63
N LEU A 49 -8.50 -8.68 -0.30
CA LEU A 49 -9.60 -9.05 -1.20
C LEU A 49 -10.53 -7.89 -1.59
N ARG A 50 -10.36 -6.70 -0.97
CA ARG A 50 -11.12 -5.49 -1.26
C ARG A 50 -10.28 -4.45 -2.01
N ASP A 51 -9.19 -4.88 -2.64
CA ASP A 51 -8.31 -4.00 -3.41
C ASP A 51 -7.71 -2.85 -2.57
N GLU A 52 -7.57 -3.08 -1.25
CA GLU A 52 -6.89 -2.17 -0.34
C GLU A 52 -5.48 -2.68 -0.05
N ILE A 53 -4.49 -1.79 -0.14
CA ILE A 53 -3.12 -2.12 0.25
C ILE A 53 -2.91 -1.75 1.71
N VAL A 54 -2.48 -2.73 2.51
CA VAL A 54 -2.23 -2.58 3.94
C VAL A 54 -0.78 -2.87 4.28
N ALA A 55 -0.21 -2.13 5.22
CA ALA A 55 1.06 -2.44 5.87
C ALA A 55 0.83 -3.47 6.98
N VAL A 56 1.68 -4.49 7.02
CA VAL A 56 1.72 -5.44 8.13
C VAL A 56 2.76 -4.97 9.13
N CYS A 57 2.29 -4.59 10.29
CA CYS A 57 3.10 -4.06 11.38
C CYS A 57 3.29 -5.14 12.45
N ARG A 58 4.51 -5.26 12.98
CA ARG A 58 4.84 -6.11 14.13
C ARG A 58 5.10 -5.24 15.35
N ARG A 59 4.54 -5.65 16.49
CA ARG A 59 4.87 -5.09 17.82
C ARG A 59 4.73 -6.18 18.88
N ALA A 60 5.74 -6.33 19.73
CA ALA A 60 5.72 -7.25 20.88
C ALA A 60 5.20 -8.67 20.53
N GLY A 61 5.63 -9.23 19.40
CA GLY A 61 5.21 -10.56 18.93
C GLY A 61 3.84 -10.62 18.24
N THR A 62 3.04 -9.55 18.29
CA THR A 62 1.74 -9.45 17.61
C THR A 62 1.91 -8.83 16.22
N ARG A 63 1.10 -9.27 15.26
CA ARG A 63 0.98 -8.66 13.93
C ARG A 63 -0.37 -7.98 13.79
N GLN A 64 -0.38 -6.78 13.24
CA GLN A 64 -1.58 -6.02 12.92
C GLN A 64 -1.44 -5.39 11.53
N THR A 65 -2.55 -5.14 10.86
CA THR A 65 -2.58 -4.43 9.59
C THR A 65 -2.96 -2.97 9.80
N VAL A 66 -2.35 -2.08 9.02
CA VAL A 66 -2.69 -0.65 8.98
C VAL A 66 -2.85 -0.27 7.50
N PRO A 67 -3.96 0.34 7.07
CA PRO A 67 -4.10 0.85 5.71
C PRO A 67 -2.92 1.74 5.32
N LEU A 68 -2.38 1.58 4.10
CA LEU A 68 -1.29 2.45 3.63
C LEU A 68 -1.73 3.92 3.52
N LEU A 69 -3.02 4.18 3.39
CA LEU A 69 -3.58 5.52 3.49
C LEU A 69 -3.32 6.16 4.86
N ASP A 70 -3.38 5.35 5.93
CA ASP A 70 -3.28 5.79 7.32
C ASP A 70 -1.89 5.60 7.93
N LEU A 71 -0.96 4.95 7.22
CA LEU A 71 0.38 4.63 7.72
C LEU A 71 1.28 5.87 7.82
N PRO A 72 1.65 6.36 9.01
CA PRO A 72 2.60 7.46 9.11
C PRO A 72 3.97 7.01 8.59
N LEU A 73 4.69 7.87 7.89
CA LEU A 73 6.06 7.58 7.45
C LEU A 73 7.05 8.23 8.43
N PRO A 74 8.16 7.54 8.79
CA PRO A 74 9.21 8.14 9.60
C PRO A 74 9.92 9.28 8.83
N SER A 75 10.71 10.06 9.57
CA SER A 75 11.60 11.08 8.99
C SER A 75 13.05 10.73 9.34
N PRO A 76 13.92 10.43 8.36
CA PRO A 76 13.64 10.39 6.91
C PRO A 76 12.74 9.20 6.51
N PRO A 77 12.01 9.29 5.39
CA PRO A 77 11.19 8.19 4.91
C PRO A 77 12.06 7.05 4.36
N PRO A 78 11.58 5.79 4.37
CA PRO A 78 12.29 4.68 3.76
C PRO A 78 12.39 4.87 2.23
N ALA A 79 13.42 4.27 1.62
CA ALA A 79 13.50 4.19 0.16
C ALA A 79 12.26 3.49 -0.42
N GLY A 80 11.78 3.92 -1.59
CA GLY A 80 10.57 3.40 -2.21
C GLY A 80 9.25 3.95 -1.64
N SER A 81 9.32 4.87 -0.67
CA SER A 81 8.13 5.52 -0.09
C SER A 81 7.36 6.41 -1.07
N GLU A 82 7.98 6.81 -2.18
CA GLU A 82 7.33 7.51 -3.29
C GLU A 82 6.16 6.70 -3.89
N TRP A 83 6.23 5.38 -3.90
CA TRP A 83 5.13 4.52 -4.37
C TRP A 83 3.95 4.51 -3.40
N ILE A 84 4.19 4.70 -2.11
CA ILE A 84 3.12 4.92 -1.11
C ILE A 84 2.42 6.26 -1.39
N ALA A 85 3.19 7.30 -1.73
CA ALA A 85 2.62 8.60 -2.11
C ALA A 85 1.79 8.51 -3.41
N ALA A 86 2.28 7.75 -4.40
CA ALA A 86 1.55 7.49 -5.65
C ALA A 86 0.20 6.79 -5.38
N TYR A 87 0.20 5.74 -4.57
CA TYR A 87 -1.04 5.05 -4.18
C TYR A 87 -2.04 5.96 -3.46
N ARG A 88 -1.55 6.80 -2.53
CA ARG A 88 -2.39 7.78 -1.82
C ARG A 88 -2.98 8.83 -2.75
N HIS A 89 -2.25 9.23 -3.77
CA HIS A 89 -2.72 10.19 -4.76
C HIS A 89 -3.79 9.57 -5.65
N TRP A 90 -3.56 8.34 -6.15
CA TRP A 90 -4.53 7.57 -6.93
C TRP A 90 -5.87 7.40 -6.20
N LEU A 91 -5.85 7.00 -4.92
CA LEU A 91 -7.07 6.85 -4.09
C LEU A 91 -7.88 8.16 -3.92
N ARG A 92 -7.24 9.32 -4.06
CA ARG A 92 -7.90 10.63 -3.92
C ARG A 92 -8.50 11.15 -5.24
N GLY A 93 -8.41 10.37 -6.31
CA GLY A 93 -9.07 10.66 -7.59
C GLY A 93 -8.16 11.14 -8.72
N GLY A 94 -6.84 11.30 -8.49
CA GLY A 94 -5.93 11.89 -9.48
C GLY A 94 -6.15 13.39 -9.68
#